data_AF-A0A1Y3LDD2-F1
#
_entry.id   AF-A0A1Y3LDD2-F1
#
_cell.length_a   1.000
_cell.length_b   1.000
_cell.length_c   1.000
_cell.angle_alpha   90.00
_cell.angle_beta   90.00
_cell.angle_gamma   90.00
#
_symmetry.space_group_name_H-M   'P 1'
#
loop_
_entity.id
_entity.type
_entity.pdbx_description
1 polymer ?
#
loop_
_entity_poly.entity_id
_entity_poly.type
_entity_poly.pdbx_seq_one_letter_code
_entity_poly.pdbx_strand_id
1 'polypeptide(L)'
;MIDLWPQWLRPLWLLAVPLLSWLLYKLWHRRKRAGRWQMILPPAFHGVLLGGGSGSASKLPWIALGLAWALVVLALLGPSWQRVEESRQRPADPLVILLELTPQMLAEDSPPNRLEQARRKVLDLLEHRRDSQTALVVYAGSAHTLVPLSDDLATTRNLLEAIDPSIMPKPGQRADLAVQKGLALLAQSGLGQGRLLLIGSSLSAPERQGISQALGRQGPSLLMLGIGSREGAPVRQASGEYLKDDQGGILLPRLDSASLKGFISGTGGRYRHARIDDLDLRGLGLFDNPRTARNDGQTLQLDSWADQGYWLLIPLLLLAACAGRRGWLFCLPLLLALPQPSQAFEFNDLWLRPDQQGQRLLEQNRPASAARHFQDPQWRGMALYQAGDYAGAAEAFSQGDTAAAHYNRGNALARSGELEAALDAYEQALERQPDLQPALDNQALVQQMLQQREAKAEEQPASSDAQGTPGSETEGNSSSASSPAQGTPGSDEQANVEQPGEGSNNSQATPGNQAGADDNVIQPPQRPVSTNLDTEQRQALEQWLREIPDNPAELLRRKFWYEQQLHQETPR
;
A
#
# COMPACT_ATOMS: atom_id res chain seq x y z
N MET A 1 18.34 6.92 3.67
CA MET A 1 19.37 5.86 3.74
C MET A 1 18.65 4.53 3.68
N ILE A 2 19.19 3.52 3.01
CA ILE A 2 18.60 2.17 3.04
C ILE A 2 19.11 1.52 4.32
N ASP A 3 18.24 1.40 5.33
CA ASP A 3 18.56 0.60 6.51
C ASP A 3 18.60 -0.87 6.10
N LEU A 4 19.82 -1.40 5.91
CA LEU A 4 20.05 -2.78 5.47
C LEU A 4 19.64 -3.82 6.53
N TRP A 5 19.43 -3.38 7.78
CA TRP A 5 19.02 -4.22 8.89
C TRP A 5 17.49 -4.41 8.92
N PRO A 6 16.98 -5.66 8.82
CA PRO A 6 15.55 -5.91 8.99
C PRO A 6 15.09 -5.64 10.42
N GLN A 7 13.87 -5.12 10.56
CA GLN A 7 13.16 -5.20 11.83
C GLN A 7 12.55 -6.59 11.99
N TRP A 8 12.75 -7.21 13.15
CA TRP A 8 12.30 -8.57 13.45
C TRP A 8 10.93 -8.56 14.14
N LEU A 9 9.89 -9.02 13.45
CA LEU A 9 8.51 -9.02 13.96
C LEU A 9 8.29 -10.00 15.13
N ARG A 10 9.01 -11.13 15.15
CA ARG A 10 8.74 -12.26 16.07
C ARG A 10 10.03 -12.85 16.66
N PRO A 11 10.80 -12.10 17.48
CA PRO A 11 12.10 -12.55 18.01
C PRO A 11 12.02 -13.80 18.90
N LEU A 12 10.84 -14.14 19.46
CA LEU A 12 10.63 -15.34 20.26
C LEU A 12 10.98 -16.66 19.53
N TRP A 13 10.94 -16.67 18.18
CA TRP A 13 11.34 -17.85 17.40
C TRP A 13 12.83 -18.22 17.54
N LEU A 14 13.68 -17.32 18.04
CA LEU A 14 15.06 -17.66 18.40
C LEU A 14 15.14 -18.76 19.47
N LEU A 15 14.12 -18.91 20.33
CA LEU A 15 14.04 -20.00 21.31
C LEU A 15 13.92 -21.40 20.68
N ALA A 16 13.56 -21.50 19.40
CA ALA A 16 13.59 -22.78 18.67
C ALA A 16 15.04 -23.24 18.40
N VAL A 17 15.97 -22.33 18.14
CA VAL A 17 17.37 -22.64 17.75
C VAL A 17 18.07 -23.67 18.66
N PRO A 18 18.04 -23.57 20.01
CA PRO A 18 18.68 -24.58 20.87
C PRO A 18 18.03 -25.97 20.78
N LEU A 19 16.69 -26.05 20.73
CA LEU A 19 15.96 -27.31 20.58
C LEU A 19 16.35 -28.02 19.28
N LEU A 20 16.46 -27.25 18.21
CA LEU A 20 16.79 -27.73 16.87
C LEU A 20 18.27 -28.12 16.73
N SER A 21 19.16 -27.35 17.35
CA SER A 21 20.59 -27.69 17.43
C SER A 21 20.79 -29.02 18.17
N TRP A 22 20.07 -29.24 19.28
CA TRP A 22 20.06 -30.52 20.00
C TRP A 22 19.49 -31.67 19.17
N LEU A 23 18.40 -31.43 18.41
CA LEU A 23 17.80 -32.41 17.52
C LEU A 23 18.78 -32.82 16.40
N LEU A 24 19.40 -31.84 15.73
CA LEU A 24 20.41 -32.07 14.69
C LEU A 24 21.62 -32.83 15.26
N TYR A 25 22.13 -32.43 16.43
CA TYR A 25 23.22 -33.12 17.12
C TYR A 25 22.86 -34.57 17.41
N LYS A 26 21.67 -34.83 17.98
CA LYS A 26 21.18 -36.17 18.27
C LYS A 26 21.02 -37.01 17.00
N LEU A 27 20.63 -36.41 15.87
CA LEU A 27 20.46 -37.09 14.59
C LEU A 27 21.81 -37.38 13.88
N TRP A 28 22.76 -36.43 13.93
CA TRP A 28 24.13 -36.60 13.43
C TRP A 28 24.87 -37.69 14.21
N HIS A 29 24.75 -37.69 15.54
CA HIS A 29 25.38 -38.69 16.42
C HIS A 29 24.62 -40.01 16.55
N ARG A 30 23.47 -40.19 15.86
CA ARG A 30 22.91 -41.54 15.64
C ARG A 30 23.84 -42.33 14.75
N ARG A 31 24.77 -43.06 15.37
CA ARG A 31 25.40 -44.23 14.74
C ARG A 31 24.27 -45.07 14.15
N LYS A 32 24.35 -45.40 12.86
CA LYS A 32 23.49 -46.42 12.25
C LYS A 32 23.67 -47.67 13.12
N ARG A 33 22.70 -47.99 13.99
CA ARG A 33 22.64 -49.30 14.61
C ARG A 33 22.46 -50.24 13.43
N ALA A 34 23.54 -50.92 13.04
CA ALA A 34 23.41 -52.02 12.11
C ALA A 34 22.34 -52.94 12.67
N GLY A 35 21.39 -53.33 11.81
CA GLY A 35 20.13 -53.94 12.26
C GLY A 35 20.39 -55.16 13.14
N ARG A 36 19.39 -55.57 13.92
CA ARG A 36 19.46 -56.74 14.84
C ARG A 36 20.08 -57.99 14.18
N TRP A 37 19.98 -58.11 12.86
CA TRP A 37 20.72 -59.04 11.99
C TRP A 37 22.25 -59.14 12.24
N GLN A 38 22.98 -58.06 12.53
CA GLN A 38 24.42 -58.13 12.89
C GLN A 38 24.69 -58.70 14.29
N MET A 39 23.66 -58.79 15.15
CA MET A 39 23.73 -59.51 16.43
C MET A 39 23.39 -61.01 16.29
N ILE A 40 22.91 -61.43 15.11
CA ILE A 40 22.38 -62.78 14.87
C ILE A 40 23.26 -63.54 13.84
N LEU A 41 23.89 -62.85 12.88
CA LEU A 41 24.81 -63.48 11.92
C LEU A 41 26.25 -63.58 12.45
N PRO A 42 27.00 -64.63 12.08
CA PRO A 42 28.44 -64.70 12.31
C PRO A 42 29.21 -63.65 11.47
N PRO A 43 30.32 -63.09 11.98
CA PRO A 43 31.01 -61.95 11.37
C PRO A 43 31.52 -62.20 9.94
N ALA A 44 31.87 -63.45 9.59
CA ALA A 44 32.33 -63.83 8.26
C ALA A 44 31.29 -63.59 7.15
N PHE A 45 29.99 -63.65 7.46
CA PHE A 45 28.92 -63.52 6.47
C PHE A 45 28.39 -62.09 6.29
N HIS A 46 28.81 -61.15 7.15
CA HIS A 46 28.32 -59.76 7.12
C HIS A 46 28.68 -59.00 5.86
N GLY A 47 29.84 -59.28 5.22
CA GLY A 47 30.23 -58.59 3.99
C GLY A 47 29.36 -58.94 2.78
N VAL A 48 28.93 -60.20 2.69
CA VAL A 48 28.24 -60.76 1.52
C VAL A 48 26.71 -60.66 1.65
N LEU A 49 26.14 -61.09 2.77
CA LEU A 49 24.67 -61.21 2.90
C LEU A 49 23.96 -59.88 3.23
N LEU A 50 24.64 -58.95 3.92
CA LEU A 50 24.03 -57.66 4.31
C LEU A 50 24.18 -56.57 3.24
N GLY A 51 24.66 -56.91 2.05
CA GLY A 51 24.89 -55.95 0.98
C GLY A 51 25.83 -54.84 1.44
N GLY A 52 27.08 -55.21 1.72
CA GLY A 52 28.14 -54.35 2.27
C GLY A 52 28.60 -53.22 1.34
N GLY A 53 27.67 -52.45 0.77
CA GLY A 53 27.96 -51.12 0.28
C GLY A 53 28.48 -50.29 1.44
N SER A 54 29.77 -49.96 1.39
CA SER A 54 30.47 -48.98 2.22
C SER A 54 29.96 -47.56 1.91
N GLY A 55 28.64 -47.39 1.97
CA GLY A 55 27.95 -46.12 1.85
C GLY A 55 28.34 -45.24 3.02
N SER A 56 29.45 -44.53 2.84
CA SER A 56 29.87 -43.36 3.60
C SER A 56 28.61 -42.62 4.02
N ALA A 57 28.43 -42.47 5.33
CA ALA A 57 27.24 -41.81 5.86
C ALA A 57 27.34 -40.33 5.50
N SER A 58 26.87 -39.99 4.30
CA SER A 58 26.95 -38.66 3.74
C SER A 58 26.34 -37.69 4.74
N LYS A 59 27.16 -36.72 5.18
CA LYS A 59 26.70 -35.67 6.10
C LYS A 59 25.85 -34.63 5.38
N LEU A 60 25.89 -34.61 4.05
CA LEU A 60 25.14 -33.71 3.16
C LEU A 60 23.64 -33.59 3.51
N PRO A 61 22.84 -34.66 3.66
CA PRO A 61 21.43 -34.55 4.08
C PRO A 61 21.25 -33.89 5.46
N TRP A 62 22.19 -34.06 6.40
CA TRP A 62 22.10 -33.39 7.71
C TRP A 62 22.47 -31.90 7.63
N ILE A 63 23.44 -31.55 6.77
CA ILE A 63 23.79 -30.15 6.47
C ILE A 63 22.64 -29.45 5.75
N ALA A 64 22.06 -30.09 4.74
CA ALA A 64 20.89 -29.61 4.03
C ALA A 64 19.68 -29.43 4.98
N LEU A 65 19.42 -30.41 5.85
CA LEU A 65 18.40 -30.27 6.90
C LEU A 65 18.67 -29.07 7.81
N GLY A 66 19.90 -28.91 8.30
CA GLY A 66 20.29 -27.76 9.13
C GLY A 66 20.07 -26.40 8.43
N LEU A 67 20.44 -26.31 7.15
CA LEU A 67 20.22 -25.11 6.33
C LEU A 67 18.73 -24.83 6.10
N ALA A 68 17.93 -25.85 5.82
CA ALA A 68 16.47 -25.72 5.69
C ALA A 68 15.84 -25.21 7.00
N TRP A 69 16.26 -25.76 8.15
CA TRP A 69 15.81 -25.30 9.45
C TRP A 69 16.22 -23.86 9.76
N ALA A 70 17.43 -23.45 9.39
CA ALA A 70 17.87 -22.05 9.53
C ALA A 70 17.00 -21.09 8.70
N LEU A 71 16.68 -21.45 7.45
CA LEU A 71 15.76 -20.68 6.60
C LEU A 71 14.35 -20.60 7.18
N VAL A 72 13.82 -21.69 7.75
CA VAL A 72 12.52 -21.70 8.44
C VAL A 72 12.52 -20.79 9.66
N VAL A 73 13.55 -20.83 10.51
CA VAL A 73 13.64 -19.96 11.70
C VAL A 73 13.76 -18.49 11.29
N LEU A 74 14.57 -18.17 10.27
CA LEU A 74 14.67 -16.81 9.73
C LEU A 74 13.35 -16.34 9.10
N ALA A 75 12.62 -17.19 8.40
CA ALA A 75 11.29 -16.86 7.87
C ALA A 75 10.29 -16.58 9.00
N LEU A 76 10.28 -17.40 10.05
CA LEU A 76 9.38 -17.27 11.19
C LEU A 76 9.69 -16.08 12.10
N LEU A 77 10.94 -15.61 12.15
CA LEU A 77 11.31 -14.34 12.79
C LEU A 77 10.58 -13.14 12.18
N GLY A 78 10.10 -13.26 10.93
CA GLY A 78 9.43 -12.19 10.19
C GLY A 78 10.35 -10.97 10.00
N PRO A 79 11.44 -11.10 9.23
CA PRO A 79 12.25 -9.95 8.85
C PRO A 79 11.42 -9.02 7.97
N SER A 80 11.56 -7.72 8.20
CA SER A 80 10.79 -6.69 7.53
C SER A 80 11.68 -5.51 7.16
N TRP A 81 11.58 -5.08 5.89
CA TRP A 81 12.29 -3.93 5.33
C TRP A 81 11.35 -2.86 4.77
N GLN A 82 10.04 -3.16 4.70
CA GLN A 82 9.02 -2.24 4.21
C GLN A 82 8.03 -1.93 5.32
N ARG A 83 7.80 -0.64 5.55
CA ARG A 83 6.66 -0.16 6.31
C ARG A 83 5.42 -0.14 5.41
N VAL A 84 4.29 -0.58 5.95
CA VAL A 84 2.99 -0.58 5.28
C VAL A 84 2.00 0.18 6.13
N GLU A 85 1.36 1.15 5.49
CA GLU A 85 0.31 1.98 6.06
C GLU A 85 -1.00 1.17 6.12
N GLU A 86 -1.33 0.58 7.26
CA GLU A 86 -2.63 -0.08 7.46
C GLU A 86 -3.73 0.96 7.71
N SER A 87 -4.58 1.19 6.70
CA SER A 87 -5.79 2.00 6.84
C SER A 87 -6.85 1.32 7.72
N ARG A 88 -6.73 1.42 9.05
CA ARG A 88 -7.79 1.00 9.97
C ARG A 88 -9.00 1.92 9.86
N GLN A 89 -10.12 1.35 9.44
CA GLN A 89 -11.42 2.02 9.40
C GLN A 89 -11.91 2.28 10.84
N ARG A 90 -12.00 3.54 11.24
CA ARG A 90 -12.47 3.94 12.58
C ARG A 90 -14.01 3.96 12.64
N PRO A 91 -14.64 3.45 13.71
CA PRO A 91 -16.09 3.51 13.86
C PRO A 91 -16.59 4.95 14.13
N ALA A 92 -17.33 5.51 13.17
CA ALA A 92 -17.85 6.87 13.22
C ALA A 92 -19.14 7.00 14.07
N ASP A 93 -18.98 7.33 15.34
CA ASP A 93 -20.09 7.61 16.28
C ASP A 93 -19.66 8.65 17.34
N PRO A 94 -19.59 9.93 16.96
CA PRO A 94 -19.13 10.98 17.83
C PRO A 94 -20.17 11.29 18.91
N LEU A 95 -19.70 11.39 20.16
CA LEU A 95 -20.53 11.66 21.32
C LEU A 95 -20.11 12.99 21.96
N VAL A 96 -21.06 13.87 22.27
CA VAL A 96 -20.81 15.02 23.16
C VAL A 96 -21.55 14.81 24.48
N ILE A 97 -20.79 14.74 25.56
CA ILE A 97 -21.30 14.68 26.92
C ILE A 97 -21.49 16.12 27.43
N LEU A 98 -22.67 16.40 27.97
CA LEU A 98 -23.08 17.70 28.53
C LEU A 98 -23.26 17.49 30.03
N LEU A 99 -22.26 17.86 30.83
CA LEU A 99 -22.22 17.56 32.27
C LEU A 99 -22.58 18.78 33.13
N GLU A 100 -23.58 18.62 33.98
CA GLU A 100 -23.98 19.63 34.96
C GLU A 100 -22.90 19.84 36.04
N LEU A 101 -22.44 21.08 36.21
CA LEU A 101 -21.54 21.53 37.28
C LEU A 101 -22.20 22.62 38.13
N THR A 102 -23.45 22.39 38.55
CA THR A 102 -24.13 23.24 39.54
C THR A 102 -23.81 22.77 40.97
N PRO A 103 -23.90 23.64 41.99
CA PRO A 103 -23.76 23.21 43.38
C PRO A 103 -24.74 22.08 43.77
N GLN A 104 -25.88 21.95 43.10
CA GLN A 104 -26.86 20.88 43.35
C GLN A 104 -26.31 19.47 43.04
N MET A 105 -25.23 19.38 42.26
CA MET A 105 -24.51 18.13 42.00
C MET A 105 -23.61 17.70 43.17
N LEU A 106 -23.47 18.51 44.22
CA LEU A 106 -22.80 18.12 45.48
C LEU A 106 -23.78 17.52 46.51
N ALA A 107 -25.03 17.22 46.13
CA ALA A 107 -25.96 16.48 46.97
C ALA A 107 -25.50 15.02 47.17
N GLU A 108 -25.68 14.51 48.39
CA GLU A 108 -25.19 13.18 48.83
C GLU A 108 -26.26 12.07 48.74
N ASP A 109 -27.36 12.29 48.01
CA ASP A 109 -28.40 11.27 47.77
C ASP A 109 -27.98 10.14 46.83
N SER A 110 -26.82 10.29 46.19
CA SER A 110 -26.06 9.20 45.60
C SER A 110 -24.62 9.27 46.14
N PRO A 111 -24.13 8.24 46.85
CA PRO A 111 -22.82 8.31 47.50
C PRO A 111 -21.66 8.24 46.49
N PRO A 112 -20.56 9.01 46.71
CA PRO A 112 -20.40 10.01 47.77
C PRO A 112 -21.20 11.30 47.50
N ASN A 113 -21.28 11.75 46.24
CA ASN A 113 -22.23 12.78 45.79
C ASN A 113 -22.59 12.56 44.30
N ARG A 114 -23.60 13.30 43.82
CA ARG A 114 -24.07 13.21 42.42
C ARG A 114 -22.98 13.48 41.38
N LEU A 115 -22.06 14.42 41.62
CA LEU A 115 -20.98 14.76 40.70
C LEU A 115 -19.95 13.63 40.60
N GLU A 116 -19.59 12.98 41.72
CA GLU A 116 -18.71 11.80 41.70
C GLU A 116 -19.37 10.60 41.00
N GLN A 117 -20.68 10.40 41.19
CA GLN A 117 -21.41 9.40 40.40
C GLN A 117 -21.37 9.74 38.90
N ALA A 118 -21.55 11.01 38.54
CA ALA A 118 -21.47 11.48 37.16
C ALA A 118 -20.07 11.27 36.56
N ARG A 119 -19.01 11.67 37.28
CA ARG A 119 -17.60 11.46 36.91
C ARG A 119 -17.34 9.98 36.65
N ARG A 120 -17.73 9.11 37.59
CA ARG A 120 -17.56 7.66 37.43
C ARG A 120 -18.29 7.13 36.19
N LYS A 121 -19.56 7.51 35.98
CA LYS A 121 -20.33 7.12 34.79
C LYS A 121 -19.72 7.61 33.48
N VAL A 122 -19.08 8.79 33.46
CA VAL A 122 -18.33 9.27 32.30
C VAL A 122 -17.05 8.45 32.09
N LEU A 123 -16.31 8.10 33.14
CA LEU A 123 -15.13 7.22 33.03
C LEU A 123 -15.49 5.82 32.52
N ASP A 124 -16.51 5.19 33.10
CA ASP A 124 -17.02 3.86 32.69
C ASP A 124 -17.44 3.89 31.21
N LEU A 125 -18.05 5.00 30.76
CA LEU A 125 -18.45 5.23 29.37
C LEU A 125 -17.26 5.43 28.42
N LEU A 126 -16.26 6.21 28.81
CA LEU A 126 -15.05 6.43 28.01
C LEU A 126 -14.24 5.13 27.86
N GLU A 127 -14.14 4.32 28.92
CA GLU A 127 -13.43 3.03 28.87
C GLU A 127 -14.07 2.02 27.91
N HIS A 128 -15.38 2.09 27.68
CA HIS A 128 -16.10 1.29 26.68
C HIS A 128 -16.07 1.89 25.26
N ARG A 129 -15.58 3.13 25.09
CA ARG A 129 -15.65 3.90 23.82
C ARG A 129 -14.29 4.38 23.32
N ARG A 130 -13.21 3.66 23.65
CA ARG A 130 -11.82 4.00 23.29
C ARG A 130 -11.59 4.22 21.79
N ASP A 131 -12.37 3.55 20.93
CA ASP A 131 -12.27 3.66 19.47
C ASP A 131 -13.23 4.69 18.85
N SER A 132 -13.88 5.54 19.65
CA SER A 132 -14.87 6.52 19.18
C SER A 132 -14.71 7.87 19.90
N GLN A 133 -14.54 8.93 19.11
CA GLN A 133 -14.27 10.26 19.64
C GLN A 133 -15.42 10.76 20.54
N THR A 134 -15.04 11.29 21.69
CA THR A 134 -15.96 11.85 22.68
C THR A 134 -15.50 13.28 23.03
N ALA A 135 -16.43 14.21 23.07
CA ALA A 135 -16.22 15.56 23.59
C ALA A 135 -16.94 15.73 24.93
N LEU A 136 -16.44 16.63 25.76
CA LEU A 136 -17.01 16.93 27.07
C LEU A 136 -17.22 18.44 27.23
N VAL A 137 -18.49 18.82 27.36
CA VAL A 137 -18.94 20.18 27.67
C VAL A 137 -19.47 20.18 29.10
N VAL A 138 -19.04 21.16 29.89
CA VAL A 138 -19.51 21.38 31.26
C VAL A 138 -20.40 22.61 31.31
N TYR A 139 -21.45 22.60 32.15
CA TYR A 139 -22.40 23.71 32.20
C TYR A 139 -22.96 24.02 33.60
N ALA A 140 -23.28 25.30 33.79
CA ALA A 140 -24.01 25.88 34.92
C ALA A 140 -24.83 27.06 34.38
N GLY A 141 -24.59 28.31 34.80
CA GLY A 141 -25.16 29.51 34.16
C GLY A 141 -24.49 29.91 32.84
N SER A 142 -23.49 29.14 32.42
CA SER A 142 -22.63 29.27 31.23
C SER A 142 -22.23 27.85 30.77
N ALA A 143 -21.74 27.69 29.54
CA ALA A 143 -21.35 26.39 28.99
C ALA A 143 -19.99 26.42 28.28
N HIS A 144 -19.09 25.49 28.66
CA HIS A 144 -17.69 25.51 28.24
C HIS A 144 -17.21 24.14 27.77
N THR A 145 -16.34 24.13 26.76
CA THR A 145 -15.73 22.90 26.25
C THR A 145 -14.53 22.56 27.13
N LEU A 146 -14.69 21.51 27.94
CA LEU A 146 -13.63 20.96 28.76
C LEU A 146 -12.67 20.13 27.90
N VAL A 147 -13.22 19.22 27.09
CA VAL A 147 -12.48 18.41 26.12
C VAL A 147 -13.14 18.54 24.74
N PRO A 148 -12.40 18.89 23.68
CA PRO A 148 -12.91 18.82 22.30
C PRO A 148 -13.16 17.36 21.89
N LEU A 149 -13.63 17.14 20.66
CA LEU A 149 -13.91 15.80 20.16
C LEU A 149 -12.60 15.01 19.99
N SER A 150 -12.35 14.03 20.88
CA SER A 150 -11.07 13.32 20.97
C SER A 150 -11.25 11.86 21.43
N ASP A 151 -10.30 10.98 21.10
CA ASP A 151 -10.18 9.62 21.61
C ASP A 151 -9.14 9.50 22.76
N ASP A 152 -8.50 10.60 23.18
CA ASP A 152 -7.56 10.62 24.30
C ASP A 152 -8.26 10.53 25.67
N LEU A 153 -8.44 9.28 26.13
CA LEU A 153 -8.97 8.95 27.44
C LEU A 153 -8.07 9.45 28.59
N ALA A 154 -6.75 9.52 28.42
CA ALA A 154 -5.82 9.92 29.48
C ALA A 154 -5.94 11.41 29.79
N THR A 155 -5.88 12.26 28.77
CA THR A 155 -6.13 13.70 28.93
C THR A 155 -7.55 13.97 29.43
N THR A 156 -8.54 13.24 28.90
CA THR A 156 -9.93 13.38 29.36
C THR A 156 -10.10 13.02 30.84
N ARG A 157 -9.47 11.94 31.32
CA ARG A 157 -9.49 11.53 32.73
C ARG A 157 -8.89 12.60 33.64
N ASN A 158 -7.68 13.08 33.32
CA ASN A 158 -7.00 14.11 34.10
C ASN A 158 -7.84 15.40 34.23
N LEU A 159 -8.50 15.82 33.15
CA LEU A 159 -9.37 17.00 33.14
C LEU A 159 -10.70 16.77 33.86
N LEU A 160 -11.25 15.55 33.83
CA LEU A 160 -12.50 15.18 34.49
C LEU A 160 -12.35 15.03 36.02
N GLU A 161 -11.19 14.57 36.50
CA GLU A 161 -10.85 14.54 37.93
C GLU A 161 -10.75 15.96 38.53
N ALA A 162 -10.37 16.94 37.71
CA ALA A 162 -10.21 18.34 38.10
C ALA A 162 -11.50 19.17 38.23
N ILE A 163 -12.67 18.62 37.86
CA ILE A 163 -13.91 19.40 37.81
C ILE A 163 -14.57 19.58 39.17
N ASP A 164 -15.04 20.81 39.44
CA ASP A 164 -15.83 21.19 40.61
C ASP A 164 -16.76 22.37 40.22
N PRO A 165 -17.96 22.54 40.80
CA PRO A 165 -18.85 23.66 40.47
C PRO A 165 -18.22 25.06 40.60
N SER A 166 -17.18 25.23 41.44
CA SER A 166 -16.47 26.51 41.63
C SER A 166 -15.62 26.96 40.43
N ILE A 167 -15.35 26.07 39.45
CA ILE A 167 -14.64 26.44 38.22
C ILE A 167 -15.54 27.23 37.25
N MET A 168 -16.87 27.13 37.41
CA MET A 168 -17.82 27.74 36.49
C MET A 168 -17.91 29.26 36.72
N PRO A 169 -17.72 30.10 35.70
CA PRO A 169 -17.62 31.56 35.87
C PRO A 169 -18.97 32.23 36.14
N LYS A 170 -20.09 31.56 35.83
CA LYS A 170 -21.44 32.10 36.01
C LYS A 170 -22.35 31.06 36.67
N PRO A 171 -22.93 31.34 37.85
CA PRO A 171 -23.90 30.45 38.49
C PRO A 171 -25.25 30.45 37.75
N GLY A 172 -26.03 29.39 37.93
CA GLY A 172 -27.32 29.18 37.27
C GLY A 172 -27.39 27.79 36.61
N GLN A 173 -28.42 27.59 35.79
CA GLN A 173 -28.66 26.34 35.05
C GLN A 173 -29.08 26.67 33.61
N ARG A 174 -28.26 26.27 32.64
CA ARG A 174 -28.38 26.59 31.20
C ARG A 174 -27.97 25.40 30.33
N ALA A 175 -28.65 24.28 30.51
CA ALA A 175 -28.48 23.08 29.68
C ALA A 175 -28.75 23.34 28.18
N ASP A 176 -29.55 24.37 27.85
CA ASP A 176 -29.77 24.84 26.48
C ASP A 176 -28.49 25.37 25.82
N LEU A 177 -27.65 26.12 26.55
CA LEU A 177 -26.36 26.58 26.06
C LEU A 177 -25.37 25.42 25.89
N ALA A 178 -25.45 24.41 26.77
CA ALA A 178 -24.66 23.20 26.66
C ALA A 178 -25.03 22.42 25.38
N VAL A 179 -26.32 22.22 25.11
CA VAL A 179 -26.82 21.60 23.88
C VAL A 179 -26.37 22.39 22.64
N GLN A 180 -26.46 23.72 22.65
CA GLN A 180 -25.98 24.55 21.54
C GLN A 180 -24.47 24.37 21.29
N LYS A 181 -23.63 24.39 22.34
CA LYS A 181 -22.18 24.18 22.21
C LYS A 181 -21.83 22.76 21.75
N GLY A 182 -22.58 21.76 22.21
CA GLY A 182 -22.43 20.37 21.75
C GLY A 182 -22.84 20.15 20.29
N LEU A 183 -23.91 20.81 19.82
CA LEU A 183 -24.29 20.80 18.41
C LEU A 183 -23.21 21.45 17.52
N ALA A 184 -22.59 22.55 17.98
CA ALA A 184 -21.49 23.19 17.27
C ALA A 184 -20.26 22.26 17.16
N LEU A 185 -19.90 21.54 18.23
CA LEU A 185 -18.82 20.54 18.21
C LEU A 185 -19.12 19.37 17.26
N LEU A 186 -20.37 18.88 17.23
CA LEU A 186 -20.78 17.85 16.26
C LEU A 186 -20.74 18.37 14.82
N ALA A 187 -21.11 19.63 14.57
CA ALA A 187 -21.03 20.22 13.24
C ALA A 187 -19.59 20.38 12.74
N GLN A 188 -18.65 20.72 13.63
CA GLN A 188 -17.21 20.84 13.33
C GLN A 188 -16.55 19.50 12.98
N SER A 189 -17.12 18.37 13.42
CA SER A 189 -16.56 17.04 13.19
C SER A 189 -16.57 16.55 11.72
N GLY A 190 -17.25 17.25 10.81
CA GLY A 190 -17.45 16.83 9.41
C GLY A 190 -18.42 15.65 9.21
N LEU A 191 -18.63 14.84 10.25
CA LEU A 191 -19.47 13.63 10.23
C LEU A 191 -20.96 13.92 10.03
N GLY A 192 -21.44 15.09 10.47
CA GLY A 192 -22.82 15.56 10.33
C GLY A 192 -23.88 14.75 11.11
N GLN A 193 -23.46 13.70 11.83
CA GLN A 193 -24.29 12.81 12.63
C GLN A 193 -23.52 12.43 13.89
N GLY A 194 -24.20 12.40 15.03
CA GLY A 194 -23.61 12.12 16.33
C GLY A 194 -24.67 12.07 17.41
N ARG A 195 -24.24 11.95 18.67
CA ARG A 195 -25.12 11.82 19.83
C ARG A 195 -24.81 12.87 20.89
N LEU A 196 -25.83 13.36 21.58
CA LEU A 196 -25.68 14.23 22.75
C LEU A 196 -26.08 13.43 23.99
N LEU A 197 -25.28 13.48 25.06
CA LEU A 197 -25.61 12.89 26.35
C LEU A 197 -25.65 13.98 27.41
N LEU A 198 -26.85 14.35 27.84
CA LEU A 198 -27.06 15.27 28.95
C LEU A 198 -27.00 14.51 30.28
N ILE A 199 -26.10 14.91 31.17
CA ILE A 199 -25.97 14.38 32.52
C ILE A 199 -26.30 15.50 33.50
N GLY A 200 -27.37 15.32 34.28
CA GLY A 200 -27.85 16.35 35.20
C GLY A 200 -29.05 15.91 36.03
N SER A 201 -29.55 16.81 36.86
CA SER A 201 -30.55 16.54 37.91
C SER A 201 -31.93 17.14 37.65
N SER A 202 -32.02 18.18 36.81
CA SER A 202 -33.28 18.87 36.50
C SER A 202 -33.19 19.63 35.16
N LEU A 203 -34.33 20.10 34.67
CA LEU A 203 -34.46 20.98 33.50
C LEU A 203 -35.62 21.93 33.71
N SER A 204 -35.33 23.23 33.74
CA SER A 204 -36.32 24.30 33.84
C SER A 204 -37.10 24.50 32.54
N ALA A 205 -38.23 25.22 32.60
CA ALA A 205 -39.03 25.56 31.41
C ALA A 205 -38.24 26.28 30.29
N PRO A 206 -37.45 27.35 30.56
CA PRO A 206 -36.68 28.01 29.51
C PRO A 206 -35.58 27.11 28.92
N GLU A 207 -34.95 26.24 29.72
CA GLU A 207 -33.99 25.27 29.18
C GLU A 207 -34.65 24.27 28.23
N ARG A 208 -35.82 23.71 28.61
CA ARG A 208 -36.58 22.80 27.72
C ARG A 208 -36.96 23.47 26.40
N GLN A 209 -37.36 24.74 26.46
CA GLN A 209 -37.66 25.52 25.26
C GLN A 209 -36.40 25.75 24.41
N GLY A 210 -35.29 26.20 25.01
CA GLY A 210 -34.02 26.42 24.31
C GLY A 210 -33.43 25.14 23.70
N ILE A 211 -33.52 24.00 24.39
CA ILE A 211 -33.11 22.68 23.89
C ILE A 211 -33.98 22.26 22.69
N SER A 212 -35.30 22.40 22.78
CA SER A 212 -36.19 22.03 21.66
C SER A 212 -36.01 22.92 20.42
N GLN A 213 -35.72 24.21 20.63
CA GLN A 213 -35.34 25.14 19.56
C GLN A 213 -33.97 24.78 18.94
N ALA A 214 -32.98 24.43 19.75
CA ALA A 214 -31.63 24.09 19.27
C ALA A 214 -31.57 22.77 18.50
N LEU A 215 -32.31 21.74 18.92
CA LEU A 215 -32.38 20.45 18.22
C LEU A 215 -33.20 20.53 16.92
N GLY A 216 -34.25 21.34 16.88
CA GLY A 216 -35.15 21.41 15.73
C GLY A 216 -35.82 20.06 15.40
N ARG A 217 -36.16 19.85 14.12
CA ARG A 217 -36.85 18.63 13.65
C ARG A 217 -35.94 17.51 13.14
N GLN A 218 -34.65 17.80 12.89
CA GLN A 218 -33.69 16.86 12.32
C GLN A 218 -32.39 16.77 13.14
N GLY A 219 -32.40 17.26 14.38
CA GLY A 219 -31.23 17.24 15.26
C GLY A 219 -30.83 15.82 15.71
N PRO A 220 -29.60 15.67 16.24
CA PRO A 220 -29.11 14.42 16.78
C PRO A 220 -29.94 13.95 17.99
N SER A 221 -29.92 12.64 18.26
CA SER A 221 -30.64 12.08 19.40
C SER A 221 -30.08 12.62 20.73
N LEU A 222 -30.90 13.36 21.48
CA LEU A 222 -30.59 13.78 22.84
C LEU A 222 -30.85 12.60 23.80
N LEU A 223 -29.78 12.03 24.34
CA LEU A 223 -29.81 11.07 25.43
C LEU A 223 -29.71 11.84 26.75
N MET A 224 -30.37 11.36 27.81
CA MET A 224 -30.25 11.95 29.15
C MET A 224 -30.06 10.88 30.22
N LEU A 225 -29.06 11.12 31.09
CA LEU A 225 -28.81 10.39 32.31
C LEU A 225 -29.18 11.28 33.51
N GLY A 226 -30.33 11.02 34.13
CA GLY A 226 -30.80 11.74 35.31
C GLY A 226 -30.08 11.25 36.57
N ILE A 227 -29.50 12.15 37.34
CA ILE A 227 -28.77 11.85 38.59
C ILE A 227 -29.46 12.46 39.81
N GLY A 228 -29.53 11.70 40.91
CA GLY A 228 -30.20 12.06 42.16
C GLY A 228 -31.40 11.18 42.51
N SER A 229 -32.08 11.50 43.60
CA SER A 229 -33.25 10.80 44.14
C SER A 229 -34.53 11.65 44.06
N ARG A 230 -35.69 11.05 44.31
CA ARG A 230 -36.98 11.77 44.31
C ARG A 230 -37.21 12.52 45.63
N GLU A 231 -36.59 12.01 46.68
CA GLU A 231 -36.58 12.52 48.04
C GLU A 231 -35.75 13.82 48.11
N GLY A 232 -34.61 13.81 47.42
CA GLY A 232 -33.57 14.83 47.46
C GLY A 232 -32.67 14.71 48.68
N ALA A 233 -31.52 15.38 48.65
CA ALA A 233 -30.62 15.52 49.79
C ALA A 233 -30.15 16.98 49.92
N PRO A 234 -29.83 17.45 51.13
CA PRO A 234 -29.30 18.79 51.32
C PRO A 234 -27.89 18.87 50.72
N VAL A 235 -27.56 20.02 50.16
CA VAL A 235 -26.26 20.27 49.52
C VAL A 235 -25.34 20.96 50.52
N ARG A 236 -24.20 20.34 50.88
CA ARG A 236 -23.12 21.01 51.59
C ARG A 236 -22.24 21.79 50.61
N GLN A 237 -21.97 23.06 50.94
CA GLN A 237 -20.96 23.87 50.27
C GLN A 237 -19.57 23.60 50.86
N ALA A 238 -18.51 23.99 50.15
CA ALA A 238 -17.13 23.92 50.65
C ALA A 238 -16.89 24.74 51.93
N SER A 239 -17.75 25.73 52.23
CA SER A 239 -17.77 26.47 53.51
C SER A 239 -18.27 25.65 54.70
N GLY A 240 -18.84 24.47 54.47
CA GLY A 240 -19.51 23.66 55.49
C GLY A 240 -20.98 24.06 55.75
N GLU A 241 -21.46 25.17 55.17
CA GLU A 241 -22.88 25.54 55.22
C GLU A 241 -23.73 24.72 54.22
N TYR A 242 -25.03 24.64 54.48
CA TYR A 242 -25.98 24.11 53.52
C TYR A 242 -26.40 25.19 52.51
N LEU A 243 -26.50 24.80 51.23
CA LEU A 243 -27.06 25.65 50.18
C LEU A 243 -28.50 26.03 50.53
N LYS A 244 -28.83 27.32 50.38
CA LYS A 244 -30.15 27.86 50.66
C LYS A 244 -30.90 28.23 49.39
N ASP A 245 -32.23 28.24 49.47
CA ASP A 245 -33.12 28.80 48.44
C ASP A 245 -33.28 30.32 48.59
N ASP A 246 -34.01 30.95 47.67
CA ASP A 246 -34.30 32.39 47.66
C ASP A 246 -35.11 32.87 48.89
N GLN A 247 -35.69 31.94 49.66
CA GLN A 247 -36.45 32.20 50.90
C GLN A 247 -35.59 31.97 52.16
N GLY A 248 -34.32 31.59 52.00
CA GLY A 248 -33.39 31.28 53.10
C GLY A 248 -33.56 29.89 53.72
N GLY A 249 -34.47 29.07 53.19
CA GLY A 249 -34.63 27.66 53.56
C GLY A 249 -33.50 26.79 53.01
N ILE A 250 -33.29 25.59 53.56
CA ILE A 250 -32.29 24.65 53.03
C ILE A 250 -32.79 24.09 51.69
N LEU A 251 -32.04 24.31 50.62
CA LEU A 251 -32.39 23.81 49.29
C LEU A 251 -32.23 22.28 49.24
N LEU A 252 -33.32 21.59 48.91
CA LEU A 252 -33.38 20.14 48.77
C LEU A 252 -33.65 19.75 47.31
N PRO A 253 -32.64 19.74 46.42
CA PRO A 253 -32.84 19.44 45.00
C PRO A 253 -33.33 18.01 44.78
N ARG A 254 -34.39 17.83 43.96
CA ARG A 254 -35.05 16.55 43.70
C ARG A 254 -35.04 16.21 42.20
N LEU A 255 -34.85 14.93 41.89
CA LEU A 255 -34.91 14.41 40.52
C LEU A 255 -36.34 14.01 40.12
N ASP A 256 -37.00 14.84 39.31
CA ASP A 256 -38.25 14.43 38.63
C ASP A 256 -37.96 13.61 37.37
N SER A 257 -37.67 12.32 37.58
CA SER A 257 -37.47 11.35 36.50
C SER A 257 -38.66 11.22 35.55
N ALA A 258 -39.89 11.52 35.98
CA ALA A 258 -41.08 11.37 35.14
C ALA A 258 -41.19 12.52 34.13
N SER A 259 -41.04 13.75 34.60
CA SER A 259 -41.05 14.95 33.76
C SER A 259 -39.86 15.01 32.80
N LEU A 260 -38.67 14.60 33.26
CA LEU A 260 -37.48 14.50 32.40
C LEU A 260 -37.65 13.44 31.31
N LYS A 261 -38.13 12.23 31.65
CA LYS A 261 -38.43 11.18 30.68
C LYS A 261 -39.44 11.65 29.63
N GLY A 262 -40.52 12.31 30.05
CA GLY A 262 -41.54 12.85 29.15
C GLY A 262 -40.97 13.85 28.14
N PHE A 263 -40.15 14.80 28.61
CA PHE A 263 -39.50 15.79 27.75
C PHE A 263 -38.53 15.15 26.75
N ILE A 264 -37.60 14.32 27.23
CA ILE A 264 -36.55 13.71 26.40
C ILE A 264 -37.12 12.72 25.38
N SER A 265 -38.16 11.96 25.71
CA SER A 265 -38.86 11.14 24.72
C SER A 265 -39.61 12.00 23.69
N GLY A 266 -40.07 13.20 24.06
CA GLY A 266 -40.65 14.18 23.13
C GLY A 266 -39.64 14.73 22.11
N THR A 267 -38.35 14.78 22.43
CA THR A 267 -37.27 15.16 21.50
C THR A 267 -36.73 13.97 20.67
N GLY A 268 -37.45 12.84 20.60
CA GLY A 268 -36.96 11.60 19.96
C GLY A 268 -35.80 10.92 20.71
N GLY A 269 -35.55 11.35 21.95
CA GLY A 269 -34.43 10.93 22.78
C GLY A 269 -34.73 9.74 23.69
N ARG A 270 -33.73 9.35 24.50
CA ARG A 270 -33.87 8.33 25.55
C ARG A 270 -33.40 8.86 26.90
N TYR A 271 -34.23 8.65 27.93
CA TYR A 271 -33.90 8.96 29.32
C TYR A 271 -33.64 7.69 30.11
N ARG A 272 -32.61 7.71 30.96
CA ARG A 272 -32.39 6.72 32.04
C ARG A 272 -32.06 7.45 33.34
N HIS A 273 -32.43 6.84 34.45
CA HIS A 273 -31.95 7.22 35.78
C HIS A 273 -30.62 6.53 36.03
N ALA A 274 -29.66 7.22 36.65
CA ALA A 274 -28.33 6.71 36.93
C ALA A 274 -28.36 5.62 38.01
N ARG A 275 -27.58 4.55 37.79
CA ARG A 275 -27.50 3.39 38.67
C ARG A 275 -26.06 3.16 39.10
N ILE A 276 -25.87 2.21 40.02
CA ILE A 276 -24.54 1.71 40.40
C ILE A 276 -24.01 0.75 39.33
N ASP A 277 -24.90 0.03 38.63
CA ASP A 277 -24.60 -0.81 37.47
C ASP A 277 -24.70 -0.04 36.14
N ASP A 278 -24.15 -0.59 35.05
CA ASP A 278 -24.16 0.03 33.71
C ASP A 278 -25.43 -0.26 32.88
N LEU A 279 -26.50 -0.74 33.52
CA LEU A 279 -27.76 -0.97 32.80
C LEU A 279 -28.42 0.34 32.38
N ASP A 280 -28.02 1.47 32.98
CA ASP A 280 -28.37 2.82 32.54
C ASP A 280 -27.70 3.18 31.20
N LEU A 281 -26.37 3.08 31.09
CA LEU A 281 -25.59 3.39 29.89
C LEU A 281 -25.94 2.43 28.73
N ARG A 282 -26.08 1.13 29.02
CA ARG A 282 -26.62 0.14 28.06
C ARG A 282 -28.07 0.47 27.68
N GLY A 283 -28.88 0.89 28.64
CA GLY A 283 -30.27 1.31 28.42
C GLY A 283 -30.43 2.58 27.57
N LEU A 284 -29.37 3.37 27.41
CA LEU A 284 -29.26 4.49 26.47
C LEU A 284 -28.70 4.08 25.09
N GLY A 285 -28.21 2.84 24.93
CA GLY A 285 -27.53 2.33 23.74
C GLY A 285 -26.14 2.92 23.52
N LEU A 286 -25.47 3.38 24.59
CA LEU A 286 -24.15 4.01 24.50
C LEU A 286 -23.01 3.00 24.30
N PHE A 287 -23.22 1.76 24.74
CA PHE A 287 -22.31 0.62 24.56
C PHE A 287 -22.65 -0.23 23.32
N ASP A 288 -23.69 0.14 22.56
CA ASP A 288 -24.00 -0.54 21.30
C ASP A 288 -22.88 -0.26 20.29
N ASN A 289 -22.37 -1.29 19.60
CA ASN A 289 -21.45 -1.07 18.49
C ASN A 289 -22.10 -0.14 17.45
N PRO A 290 -21.37 0.88 16.96
CA PRO A 290 -21.93 1.87 16.05
C PRO A 290 -22.36 1.21 14.74
N ARG A 291 -23.63 1.41 14.39
CA ARG A 291 -24.29 0.72 13.26
C ARG A 291 -23.84 1.23 11.88
N THR A 292 -23.09 2.32 11.86
CA THR A 292 -22.55 2.98 10.67
C THR A 292 -21.04 3.10 10.80
N ALA A 293 -20.31 2.10 10.32
CA ALA A 293 -18.91 2.27 9.97
C ALA A 293 -18.83 3.20 8.74
N ARG A 294 -18.92 4.51 8.97
CA ARG A 294 -18.74 5.50 7.91
C ARG A 294 -17.25 5.62 7.60
N ASN A 295 -16.93 5.62 6.32
CA ASN A 295 -15.56 5.67 5.82
C ASN A 295 -15.03 7.12 5.90
N ASP A 296 -14.84 7.62 7.12
CA ASP A 296 -14.11 8.86 7.36
C ASP A 296 -12.64 8.62 7.03
N GLY A 297 -12.12 9.35 6.04
CA GLY A 297 -10.78 9.21 5.48
C GLY A 297 -9.62 9.56 6.43
N GLN A 298 -9.87 9.58 7.74
CA GLN A 298 -8.83 9.63 8.77
C GLN A 298 -8.15 8.26 8.86
N THR A 299 -7.26 7.99 7.90
CA THR A 299 -6.31 6.88 7.95
C THR A 299 -5.46 7.03 9.21
N LEU A 300 -5.74 6.21 10.23
CA LEU A 300 -4.89 6.16 11.41
C LEU A 300 -3.55 5.54 10.97
N GLN A 301 -2.53 6.38 10.79
CA GLN A 301 -1.19 5.97 10.38
C GLN A 301 -0.50 5.16 11.50
N LEU A 302 -0.87 3.90 11.61
CA LEU A 302 -0.09 2.91 12.34
C LEU A 302 1.06 2.45 11.43
N ASP A 303 2.28 2.86 11.79
CA ASP A 303 3.53 2.37 11.23
C ASP A 303 3.65 0.85 11.50
N SER A 304 3.08 0.04 10.59
CA SER A 304 3.18 -1.41 10.63
C SER A 304 4.30 -1.87 9.72
N TRP A 305 5.02 -2.92 10.11
CA TRP A 305 6.08 -3.50 9.29
C TRP A 305 5.56 -4.75 8.58
N ALA A 306 5.72 -4.82 7.26
CA ALA A 306 5.28 -5.96 6.48
C ALA A 306 6.23 -7.16 6.67
N ASP A 307 5.65 -8.31 7.02
CA ASP A 307 6.39 -9.58 7.11
C ASP A 307 6.90 -9.99 5.72
N GLN A 308 8.21 -9.91 5.51
CA GLN A 308 8.89 -10.32 4.28
C GLN A 308 9.60 -11.67 4.42
N GLY A 309 9.35 -12.41 5.52
CA GLY A 309 9.89 -13.75 5.75
C GLY A 309 9.51 -14.77 4.67
N TYR A 310 8.43 -14.52 3.93
CA TYR A 310 7.99 -15.37 2.82
C TYR A 310 9.02 -15.51 1.69
N TRP A 311 9.91 -14.53 1.48
CA TRP A 311 10.98 -14.64 0.48
C TRP A 311 11.94 -15.81 0.76
N LEU A 312 12.13 -16.15 2.03
CA LEU A 312 12.97 -17.28 2.46
C LEU A 312 12.32 -18.65 2.21
N LEU A 313 11.03 -18.70 1.84
CA LEU A 313 10.36 -19.93 1.42
C LEU A 313 10.83 -20.40 0.03
N ILE A 314 11.31 -19.50 -0.84
CA ILE A 314 11.82 -19.85 -2.17
C ILE A 314 13.09 -20.74 -2.09
N PRO A 315 14.19 -20.33 -1.41
CA PRO A 315 15.36 -21.21 -1.25
C PRO A 315 15.05 -22.45 -0.40
N LEU A 316 14.11 -22.35 0.55
CA LEU A 316 13.64 -23.51 1.33
C LEU A 316 12.95 -24.54 0.43
N LEU A 317 12.08 -24.11 -0.49
CA LEU A 317 11.37 -24.97 -1.44
C LEU A 317 12.35 -25.67 -2.39
N LEU A 318 13.36 -24.95 -2.89
CA LEU A 318 14.43 -25.53 -3.72
C LEU A 318 15.20 -26.62 -2.96
N LEU A 319 15.54 -26.38 -1.70
CA LEU A 319 16.21 -27.36 -0.84
C LEU A 319 15.31 -28.57 -0.54
N ALA A 320 14.02 -28.33 -0.26
CA ALA A 320 13.03 -29.39 -0.05
C ALA A 320 12.81 -30.25 -1.31
N ALA A 321 12.78 -29.64 -2.50
CA ALA A 321 12.71 -30.36 -3.77
C ALA A 321 13.91 -31.31 -3.95
N CYS A 322 15.12 -30.83 -3.66
CA CYS A 322 16.35 -31.65 -3.68
C CYS A 322 16.32 -32.84 -2.69
N ALA A 323 15.51 -32.79 -1.63
CA ALA A 323 15.32 -33.90 -0.71
C ALA A 323 14.32 -34.96 -1.22
N GLY A 324 13.44 -34.62 -2.17
CA GLY A 324 12.28 -35.43 -2.57
C GLY A 324 12.61 -36.70 -3.37
N ARG A 325 13.72 -36.74 -4.13
CA ARG A 325 14.08 -37.92 -4.95
C ARG A 325 15.57 -37.97 -5.29
N ARG A 326 16.18 -39.17 -5.21
CA ARG A 326 17.60 -39.37 -5.55
C ARG A 326 17.92 -38.94 -6.99
N GLY A 327 18.67 -37.84 -7.13
CA GLY A 327 19.53 -37.56 -8.29
C GLY A 327 18.96 -36.72 -9.43
N TRP A 328 17.64 -36.63 -9.64
CA TRP A 328 17.11 -36.05 -10.88
C TRP A 328 17.20 -34.51 -10.96
N LEU A 329 17.12 -33.80 -9.83
CA LEU A 329 17.14 -32.34 -9.79
C LEU A 329 18.57 -31.73 -9.83
N PHE A 330 19.62 -32.53 -9.65
CA PHE A 330 21.00 -32.06 -9.82
C PHE A 330 21.34 -31.73 -11.28
N CYS A 331 20.49 -32.14 -12.24
CA CYS A 331 20.63 -31.86 -13.66
C CYS A 331 20.01 -30.52 -14.10
N LEU A 332 19.17 -29.88 -13.27
CA LEU A 332 18.54 -28.59 -13.61
C LEU A 332 19.53 -27.44 -13.85
N PRO A 333 20.56 -27.21 -13.01
CA PRO A 333 21.58 -26.20 -13.33
C PRO A 333 22.44 -26.59 -14.53
N LEU A 334 22.51 -27.88 -14.90
CA LEU A 334 23.24 -28.32 -16.10
C LEU A 334 22.47 -28.01 -17.39
N LEU A 335 21.13 -27.99 -17.35
CA LEU A 335 20.28 -27.54 -18.46
C LEU A 335 20.43 -26.05 -18.78
N LEU A 336 20.87 -25.24 -17.82
CA LEU A 336 21.16 -23.80 -17.99
C LEU A 336 22.58 -23.51 -18.48
N ALA A 337 23.45 -24.53 -18.57
CA ALA A 337 24.86 -24.39 -18.93
C ALA A 337 25.21 -24.95 -20.32
N LEU A 338 24.21 -25.41 -21.09
CA LEU A 338 24.39 -25.79 -22.49
C LEU A 338 24.30 -24.54 -23.38
N PRO A 339 25.30 -24.26 -24.25
CA PRO A 339 25.19 -23.18 -25.22
C PRO A 339 24.10 -23.55 -26.24
N GLN A 340 22.93 -22.93 -26.11
CA GLN A 340 21.88 -23.13 -27.10
C GLN A 340 22.25 -22.36 -28.38
N PRO A 341 22.20 -23.00 -29.57
CA PRO A 341 22.15 -22.22 -30.80
C PRO A 341 20.88 -21.37 -30.75
N SER A 342 21.00 -20.08 -30.99
CA SER A 342 19.91 -19.11 -30.86
C SER A 342 18.81 -19.36 -31.89
N GLN A 343 17.86 -20.24 -31.56
CA GLN A 343 16.60 -20.41 -32.27
C GLN A 343 15.64 -19.34 -31.73
N ALA A 344 15.38 -18.31 -32.54
CA ALA A 344 14.41 -17.27 -32.21
C ALA A 344 13.00 -17.88 -32.28
N PHE A 345 12.45 -18.23 -31.12
CA PHE A 345 11.15 -18.86 -30.98
C PHE A 345 10.06 -17.78 -30.89
N GLU A 346 9.24 -17.66 -31.93
CA GLU A 346 8.11 -16.73 -31.94
C GLU A 346 6.82 -17.41 -31.48
N PHE A 347 5.89 -16.64 -30.91
CA PHE A 347 4.62 -17.19 -30.44
C PHE A 347 3.81 -17.86 -31.56
N ASN A 348 3.99 -17.48 -32.84
CA ASN A 348 3.28 -18.13 -33.94
C ASN A 348 3.75 -19.58 -34.22
N ASP A 349 4.96 -19.95 -33.79
CA ASP A 349 5.60 -21.23 -34.15
C ASP A 349 4.96 -22.45 -33.47
N LEU A 350 4.29 -22.28 -32.33
CA LEU A 350 3.63 -23.41 -31.66
C LEU A 350 2.30 -23.82 -32.32
N TRP A 351 1.74 -22.98 -33.20
CA TRP A 351 0.44 -23.20 -33.84
C TRP A 351 0.50 -23.34 -35.37
N LEU A 352 1.61 -22.94 -36.00
CA LEU A 352 1.71 -22.80 -37.46
C LEU A 352 3.07 -23.26 -37.95
N ARG A 353 3.07 -24.14 -38.97
CA ARG A 353 4.31 -24.50 -39.67
C ARG A 353 4.87 -23.29 -40.43
N PRO A 354 6.20 -23.15 -40.61
CA PRO A 354 6.80 -22.01 -41.31
C PRO A 354 6.18 -21.76 -42.70
N ASP A 355 5.90 -22.80 -43.49
CA ASP A 355 5.22 -22.63 -44.78
C ASP A 355 3.80 -22.06 -44.68
N GLN A 356 3.06 -22.35 -43.59
CA GLN A 356 1.73 -21.77 -43.35
C GLN A 356 1.82 -20.30 -42.92
N GLN A 357 2.91 -19.92 -42.25
CA GLN A 357 3.21 -18.51 -41.98
C GLN A 357 3.56 -17.79 -43.29
N GLY A 358 4.40 -18.39 -44.13
CA GLY A 358 4.73 -17.92 -45.47
C GLY A 358 3.50 -17.73 -46.35
N GLN A 359 2.59 -18.72 -46.38
CA GLN A 359 1.35 -18.62 -47.15
C GLN A 359 0.46 -17.46 -46.71
N ARG A 360 0.30 -17.22 -45.40
CA ARG A 360 -0.45 -16.05 -44.91
C ARG A 360 0.23 -14.72 -45.22
N LEU A 361 1.56 -14.69 -45.30
CA LEU A 361 2.30 -13.50 -45.75
C LEU A 361 2.09 -13.24 -47.25
N LEU A 362 1.93 -14.28 -48.09
CA LEU A 362 1.50 -14.13 -49.48
C LEU A 362 0.07 -13.58 -49.58
N GLU A 363 -0.88 -14.12 -48.81
CA GLU A 363 -2.26 -13.61 -48.74
C GLU A 363 -2.34 -12.14 -48.29
N GLN A 364 -1.34 -11.67 -47.54
CA GLN A 364 -1.20 -10.28 -47.10
C GLN A 364 -0.41 -9.38 -48.08
N ASN A 365 -0.12 -9.85 -49.31
CA ASN A 365 0.72 -9.18 -50.30
C ASN A 365 2.15 -8.83 -49.79
N ARG A 366 2.78 -9.72 -49.02
CA ARG A 366 4.16 -9.57 -48.50
C ARG A 366 5.11 -10.68 -49.01
N PRO A 367 5.36 -10.78 -50.32
CA PRO A 367 6.11 -11.88 -50.93
C PRO A 367 7.57 -11.99 -50.45
N ALA A 368 8.28 -10.87 -50.33
CA ALA A 368 9.66 -10.85 -49.83
C ALA A 368 9.80 -11.35 -48.39
N SER A 369 8.79 -11.13 -47.54
CA SER A 369 8.74 -11.70 -46.20
C SER A 369 8.39 -13.18 -46.24
N ALA A 370 7.37 -13.57 -47.02
CA ALA A 370 6.92 -14.95 -47.16
C ALA A 370 8.05 -15.91 -47.57
N ALA A 371 8.90 -15.48 -48.53
CA ALA A 371 10.06 -16.23 -49.00
C ALA A 371 11.06 -16.64 -47.89
N ARG A 372 11.08 -15.94 -46.75
CA ARG A 372 11.95 -16.26 -45.61
C ARG A 372 11.38 -17.34 -44.68
N HIS A 373 10.06 -17.55 -44.70
CA HIS A 373 9.39 -18.55 -43.87
C HIS A 373 9.17 -19.89 -44.60
N PHE A 374 9.15 -19.91 -45.94
CA PHE A 374 9.02 -21.15 -46.71
C PHE A 374 10.27 -22.03 -46.59
N GLN A 375 10.05 -23.28 -46.16
CA GLN A 375 11.05 -24.36 -46.22
C GLN A 375 10.97 -25.10 -47.56
N ASP A 376 9.79 -25.18 -48.18
CA ASP A 376 9.65 -25.75 -49.52
C ASP A 376 10.30 -24.80 -50.56
N PRO A 377 11.30 -25.28 -51.35
CA PRO A 377 12.02 -24.44 -52.30
C PRO A 377 11.16 -23.96 -53.48
N GLN A 378 10.08 -24.68 -53.84
CA GLN A 378 9.16 -24.26 -54.90
C GLN A 378 8.25 -23.13 -54.41
N TRP A 379 7.74 -23.21 -53.18
CA TRP A 379 6.95 -22.12 -52.58
C TRP A 379 7.81 -20.89 -52.29
N ARG A 380 9.06 -21.09 -51.83
CA ARG A 380 10.04 -20.02 -51.70
C ARG A 380 10.35 -19.38 -53.05
N GLY A 381 10.59 -20.15 -54.11
CA GLY A 381 10.83 -19.65 -55.46
C GLY A 381 9.67 -18.83 -56.00
N MET A 382 8.43 -19.29 -55.80
CA MET A 382 7.22 -18.55 -56.19
C MET A 382 7.08 -17.24 -55.41
N ALA A 383 7.39 -17.23 -54.12
CA ALA A 383 7.39 -16.01 -53.30
C ALA A 383 8.48 -15.01 -53.74
N LEU A 384 9.68 -15.48 -54.07
CA LEU A 384 10.77 -14.63 -54.60
C LEU A 384 10.41 -14.05 -55.98
N TYR A 385 9.82 -14.86 -56.86
CA TYR A 385 9.35 -14.41 -58.18
C TYR A 385 8.27 -13.32 -58.06
N GLN A 386 7.33 -13.48 -57.12
CA GLN A 386 6.33 -12.44 -56.81
C GLN A 386 6.92 -11.20 -56.12
N ALA A 387 8.06 -11.33 -55.44
CA ALA A 387 8.80 -10.20 -54.87
C ALA A 387 9.65 -9.44 -55.91
N GLY A 388 9.79 -9.97 -57.13
CA GLY A 388 10.68 -9.42 -58.16
C GLY A 388 12.14 -9.86 -58.03
N ASP A 389 12.48 -10.73 -57.07
CA ASP A 389 13.81 -11.34 -56.94
C ASP A 389 13.89 -12.57 -57.87
N TYR A 390 14.07 -12.30 -59.16
CA TYR A 390 14.08 -13.32 -60.19
C TYR A 390 15.33 -14.22 -60.12
N ALA A 391 16.48 -13.69 -59.71
CA ALA A 391 17.70 -14.47 -59.53
C ALA A 391 17.55 -15.45 -58.35
N GLY A 392 17.09 -14.97 -57.18
CA GLY A 392 16.80 -15.84 -56.03
C GLY A 392 15.68 -16.84 -56.31
N ALA A 393 14.68 -16.47 -57.13
CA ALA A 393 13.64 -17.39 -57.59
C ALA A 393 14.22 -18.53 -58.45
N ALA A 394 15.09 -18.21 -59.42
CA ALA A 394 15.75 -19.20 -60.27
C ALA A 394 16.62 -20.18 -59.47
N GLU A 395 17.37 -19.68 -58.46
CA GLU A 395 18.14 -20.51 -57.53
C GLU A 395 17.23 -21.43 -56.72
N ALA A 396 16.14 -20.91 -56.14
CA ALA A 396 15.19 -21.70 -55.35
C ALA A 396 14.51 -22.79 -56.20
N PHE A 397 14.07 -22.45 -57.42
CA PHE A 397 13.46 -23.43 -58.33
C PHE A 397 14.44 -24.51 -58.79
N SER A 398 15.74 -24.20 -58.93
CA SER A 398 16.79 -25.18 -59.33
C SER A 398 16.98 -26.35 -58.36
N GLN A 399 16.44 -26.25 -57.14
CA GLN A 399 16.48 -27.34 -56.15
C GLN A 399 15.42 -28.44 -56.42
N GLY A 400 14.47 -28.19 -57.33
CA GLY A 400 13.47 -29.17 -57.75
C GLY A 400 13.74 -29.68 -59.17
N ASP A 401 13.49 -30.98 -59.38
CA ASP A 401 13.75 -31.66 -60.67
C ASP A 401 12.47 -32.02 -61.46
N THR A 402 11.38 -31.30 -61.22
CA THR A 402 10.11 -31.52 -61.93
C THR A 402 10.01 -30.62 -63.16
N ALA A 403 9.19 -31.01 -64.15
CA ALA A 403 8.92 -30.16 -65.33
C ALA A 403 8.43 -28.75 -64.92
N ALA A 404 7.59 -28.66 -63.88
CA ALA A 404 7.12 -27.40 -63.33
C ALA A 404 8.22 -26.57 -62.66
N ALA A 405 9.16 -27.20 -61.94
CA ALA A 405 10.30 -26.51 -61.33
C ALA A 405 11.21 -25.89 -62.40
N HIS A 406 11.57 -26.66 -63.43
CA HIS A 406 12.39 -26.19 -64.55
C HIS A 406 11.68 -25.11 -65.39
N TYR A 407 10.38 -25.26 -65.65
CA TYR A 407 9.57 -24.22 -66.31
C TYR A 407 9.54 -22.91 -65.49
N ASN A 408 9.33 -22.99 -64.18
CA ASN A 408 9.32 -21.82 -63.31
C ASN A 408 10.72 -21.17 -63.18
N ARG A 409 11.78 -21.99 -63.20
CA ARG A 409 13.17 -21.52 -63.29
C ARG A 409 13.43 -20.78 -64.61
N GLY A 410 12.96 -21.32 -65.74
CA GLY A 410 13.04 -20.66 -67.04
C GLY A 410 12.31 -19.31 -67.06
N ASN A 411 11.11 -19.24 -66.47
CA ASN A 411 10.38 -17.98 -66.31
C ASN A 411 11.15 -16.95 -65.47
N ALA A 412 11.81 -17.41 -64.40
CA ALA A 412 12.63 -16.56 -63.55
C ALA A 412 13.88 -16.03 -64.28
N LEU A 413 14.62 -16.90 -64.97
CA LEU A 413 15.80 -16.53 -65.77
C LEU A 413 15.45 -15.60 -66.93
N ALA A 414 14.33 -15.84 -67.63
CA ALA A 414 13.84 -14.95 -68.67
C ALA A 414 13.51 -13.54 -68.12
N ARG A 415 13.07 -13.45 -66.86
CA ARG A 415 12.79 -12.18 -66.17
C ARG A 415 14.03 -11.51 -65.58
N SER A 416 15.10 -12.25 -65.24
CA SER A 416 16.40 -11.66 -64.88
C SER A 416 17.20 -11.19 -66.10
N GLY A 417 16.82 -11.64 -67.31
CA GLY A 417 17.47 -11.29 -68.58
C GLY A 417 18.51 -12.30 -69.05
N GLU A 418 18.64 -13.44 -68.35
CA GLU A 418 19.49 -14.58 -68.67
C GLU A 418 18.78 -15.47 -69.70
N LEU A 419 18.62 -14.95 -70.92
CA LEU A 419 17.78 -15.57 -71.96
C LEU A 419 18.32 -16.92 -72.42
N GLU A 420 19.65 -17.11 -72.54
CA GLU A 420 20.23 -18.41 -72.89
C GLU A 420 19.89 -19.47 -71.82
N ALA A 421 20.16 -19.16 -70.54
CA ALA A 421 19.90 -20.07 -69.42
C ALA A 421 18.40 -20.36 -69.23
N ALA A 422 17.52 -19.43 -69.64
CA ALA A 422 16.08 -19.66 -69.66
C ALA A 422 15.68 -20.72 -70.70
N LEU A 423 16.32 -20.74 -71.88
CA LEU A 423 16.08 -21.76 -72.90
C LEU A 423 16.48 -23.15 -72.41
N ASP A 424 17.65 -23.29 -71.80
CA ASP A 424 18.12 -24.55 -71.19
C ASP A 424 17.11 -25.07 -70.14
N ALA A 425 16.56 -24.17 -69.32
CA ALA A 425 15.57 -24.52 -68.30
C ALA A 425 14.21 -24.91 -68.90
N TYR A 426 13.77 -24.28 -70.01
CA TYR A 426 12.57 -24.74 -70.73
C TYR A 426 12.79 -26.07 -71.44
N GLU A 427 13.96 -26.32 -72.02
CA GLU A 427 14.31 -27.61 -72.60
C GLU A 427 14.29 -28.71 -71.52
N GLN A 428 14.89 -28.48 -70.36
CA GLN A 428 14.82 -29.40 -69.21
C GLN A 428 13.36 -29.63 -68.73
N ALA A 429 12.48 -28.63 -68.82
CA ALA A 429 11.06 -28.81 -68.54
C ALA A 429 10.37 -29.72 -69.58
N LEU A 430 10.69 -29.56 -70.86
CA LEU A 430 10.11 -30.30 -71.98
C LEU A 430 10.66 -31.73 -72.10
N GLU A 431 11.92 -31.99 -71.74
CA GLU A 431 12.45 -33.35 -71.56
C GLU A 431 11.59 -34.17 -70.58
N ARG A 432 11.11 -33.52 -69.51
CA ARG A 432 10.32 -34.14 -68.44
C ARG A 432 8.83 -34.19 -68.76
N GLN A 433 8.34 -33.24 -69.55
CA GLN A 433 6.95 -33.20 -70.03
C GLN A 433 6.87 -32.56 -71.43
N PRO A 434 6.98 -33.36 -72.52
CA PRO A 434 7.04 -32.84 -73.89
C PRO A 434 5.81 -32.02 -74.32
N ASP A 435 4.63 -32.35 -73.78
CA ASP A 435 3.37 -31.70 -74.11
C ASP A 435 3.10 -30.41 -73.29
N LEU A 436 4.08 -29.90 -72.53
CA LEU A 436 3.93 -28.72 -71.67
C LEU A 436 3.87 -27.43 -72.50
N GLN A 437 2.69 -27.14 -73.07
CA GLN A 437 2.44 -25.98 -73.94
C GLN A 437 2.99 -24.63 -73.39
N PRO A 438 2.83 -24.28 -72.10
CA PRO A 438 3.37 -23.02 -71.58
C PRO A 438 4.91 -22.92 -71.69
N ALA A 439 5.63 -24.05 -71.63
CA ALA A 439 7.07 -24.07 -71.81
C ALA A 439 7.46 -23.92 -73.29
N LEU A 440 6.71 -24.54 -74.22
CA LEU A 440 6.90 -24.34 -75.67
C LEU A 440 6.68 -22.87 -76.06
N ASP A 441 5.57 -22.28 -75.61
CA ASP A 441 5.21 -20.88 -75.90
C ASP A 441 6.28 -19.90 -75.36
N ASN A 442 6.72 -20.09 -74.12
CA ASN A 442 7.72 -19.22 -73.50
C ASN A 442 9.13 -19.45 -74.09
N GLN A 443 9.49 -20.67 -74.47
CA GLN A 443 10.75 -20.97 -75.15
C GLN A 443 10.80 -20.27 -76.52
N ALA A 444 9.73 -20.36 -77.31
CA ALA A 444 9.62 -19.67 -78.60
C ALA A 444 9.70 -18.13 -78.45
N LEU A 445 9.06 -17.57 -77.42
CA LEU A 445 9.13 -16.15 -77.11
C LEU A 445 10.56 -15.71 -76.75
N VAL A 446 11.27 -16.49 -75.92
CA VAL A 446 12.67 -16.19 -75.54
C VAL A 446 13.61 -16.34 -76.74
N GLN A 447 13.44 -17.34 -77.60
CA GLN A 447 14.19 -17.46 -78.86
C GLN A 447 14.01 -16.22 -79.75
N GLN A 448 12.77 -15.71 -79.87
CA GLN A 448 12.50 -14.49 -80.63
C GLN A 448 13.18 -13.25 -80.01
N MET A 449 13.22 -13.14 -78.68
CA MET A 449 13.94 -12.07 -77.99
C MET A 449 15.46 -12.15 -78.22
N LEU A 450 16.02 -13.36 -78.27
CA LEU A 450 17.45 -13.60 -78.51
C LEU A 450 17.83 -13.22 -79.94
N GLN A 451 17.06 -13.66 -80.94
CA GLN A 451 17.25 -13.26 -82.35
C GLN A 451 17.12 -11.74 -82.55
N GLN A 452 16.19 -11.07 -81.86
CA GLN A 452 16.10 -9.60 -81.89
C GLN A 452 17.30 -8.90 -81.25
N ARG A 453 17.95 -9.53 -80.26
CA ARG A 453 19.17 -9.01 -79.61
C ARG A 453 20.40 -9.21 -80.49
N GLU A 454 20.51 -10.36 -81.15
CA GLU A 454 21.55 -10.65 -82.14
C GLU A 454 21.45 -9.72 -83.35
N ALA A 455 20.27 -9.57 -83.96
CA ALA A 455 20.06 -8.65 -85.08
C ALA A 455 20.40 -7.18 -84.71
N LYS A 456 20.08 -6.74 -83.49
CA LYS A 456 20.48 -5.40 -82.99
C LYS A 456 21.97 -5.27 -82.70
N ALA A 457 22.67 -6.36 -82.42
CA ALA A 457 24.12 -6.37 -82.28
C ALA A 457 24.83 -6.36 -83.65
N GLU A 458 24.24 -7.00 -84.67
CA GLU A 458 24.73 -6.97 -86.06
C GLU A 458 24.46 -5.64 -86.78
N GLU A 459 23.38 -4.92 -86.43
CA GLU A 459 23.07 -3.58 -86.95
C GLU A 459 23.96 -2.44 -86.40
N GLN A 460 24.99 -2.74 -85.58
CA GLN A 460 26.00 -1.77 -85.13
C GLN A 460 27.39 -2.07 -85.75
N PRO A 461 27.74 -1.45 -86.90
CA PRO A 461 29.10 -1.53 -87.43
C PRO A 461 30.08 -0.78 -86.53
N ALA A 462 31.28 -1.32 -86.38
CA ALA A 462 32.38 -0.63 -85.71
C ALA A 462 32.77 0.67 -86.44
N SER A 463 32.59 1.82 -85.77
CA SER A 463 33.28 3.08 -86.09
C SER A 463 34.35 3.35 -85.04
N SER A 464 35.57 3.65 -85.48
CA SER A 464 36.78 3.52 -84.68
C SER A 464 37.20 4.77 -83.88
N ASP A 465 38.12 4.53 -82.93
CA ASP A 465 39.14 5.45 -82.38
C ASP A 465 38.72 6.66 -81.51
N ALA A 466 38.72 6.37 -80.20
CA ALA A 466 39.49 7.07 -79.15
C ALA A 466 39.84 8.57 -79.31
N GLN A 467 39.26 9.42 -78.45
CA GLN A 467 40.01 10.15 -77.41
C GLN A 467 39.14 10.88 -76.36
N GLY A 468 39.32 10.52 -75.08
CA GLY A 468 39.38 11.42 -73.90
C GLY A 468 38.24 12.37 -73.50
N THR A 469 37.43 11.95 -72.50
CA THR A 469 36.92 12.75 -71.33
C THR A 469 36.03 14.00 -71.54
N PRO A 470 35.29 14.49 -70.51
CA PRO A 470 34.48 13.77 -69.50
C PRO A 470 33.08 14.40 -69.24
N GLY A 471 32.21 13.72 -68.47
CA GLY A 471 31.19 14.40 -67.63
C GLY A 471 29.73 13.92 -67.76
N SER A 472 29.06 13.81 -66.58
CA SER A 472 27.60 13.67 -66.33
C SER A 472 26.86 12.51 -67.02
N GLU A 473 25.75 11.96 -66.52
CA GLU A 473 25.01 12.03 -65.23
C GLU A 473 24.29 10.65 -65.13
N THR A 474 24.32 9.94 -63.99
CA THR A 474 23.33 9.96 -62.89
C THR A 474 22.00 9.25 -63.20
N GLU A 475 21.48 8.54 -62.20
CA GLU A 475 20.23 7.75 -62.15
C GLU A 475 20.24 6.37 -62.87
N GLY A 476 20.06 5.23 -62.16
CA GLY A 476 19.97 5.10 -60.71
C GLY A 476 19.69 3.69 -60.16
N ASN A 477 19.67 3.63 -58.83
CA ASN A 477 19.07 2.61 -57.98
C ASN A 477 19.68 1.18 -57.95
N SER A 478 20.71 1.01 -57.13
CA SER A 478 20.99 -0.27 -56.45
C SER A 478 21.13 -0.04 -54.94
N SER A 479 20.05 -0.29 -54.20
CA SER A 479 20.02 -0.16 -52.74
C SER A 479 20.56 -1.42 -52.06
N SER A 480 21.70 -1.34 -51.38
CA SER A 480 22.17 -2.41 -50.48
C SER A 480 22.86 -1.87 -49.22
N ALA A 481 22.24 -2.16 -48.07
CA ALA A 481 22.82 -2.28 -46.73
C ALA A 481 23.65 -1.11 -46.15
N SER A 482 23.06 -0.39 -45.20
CA SER A 482 23.79 0.16 -44.05
C SER A 482 22.92 0.07 -42.77
N SER A 483 23.49 -0.55 -41.73
CA SER A 483 23.01 -0.47 -40.33
C SER A 483 23.94 0.47 -39.54
N PRO A 484 23.47 1.05 -38.43
CA PRO A 484 23.72 2.48 -38.19
C PRO A 484 25.00 2.80 -37.41
N ALA A 485 25.53 4.00 -37.68
CA ALA A 485 26.60 4.63 -36.92
C ALA A 485 26.08 5.41 -35.71
N GLN A 486 26.97 5.62 -34.75
CA GLN A 486 26.80 6.57 -33.64
C GLN A 486 26.71 8.01 -34.13
N GLY A 487 26.00 8.86 -33.40
CA GLY A 487 25.97 10.31 -33.61
C GLY A 487 25.83 11.07 -32.30
N THR A 488 26.91 11.73 -31.89
CA THR A 488 26.92 12.76 -30.83
C THR A 488 26.69 14.14 -31.45
N PRO A 489 26.18 15.12 -30.70
CA PRO A 489 26.50 16.53 -30.90
C PRO A 489 27.47 17.03 -29.80
N GLY A 490 28.47 17.82 -30.19
CA GLY A 490 29.17 18.73 -29.27
C GLY A 490 28.38 20.05 -29.14
N SER A 491 28.92 21.14 -28.60
CA SER A 491 30.15 21.40 -27.81
C SER A 491 30.12 22.89 -27.44
N ASP A 492 30.54 23.27 -26.23
CA ASP A 492 31.00 24.60 -25.77
C ASP A 492 31.07 24.57 -24.22
N GLU A 493 31.94 25.26 -23.49
CA GLU A 493 33.28 25.81 -23.74
C GLU A 493 33.91 26.14 -22.36
N GLN A 494 35.18 25.76 -22.09
CA GLN A 494 36.10 26.31 -21.04
C GLN A 494 35.66 26.34 -19.53
N ALA A 495 36.54 26.27 -18.51
CA ALA A 495 38.00 26.11 -18.42
C ALA A 495 38.40 25.28 -17.18
N ASN A 496 39.65 24.80 -17.15
CA ASN A 496 40.25 23.95 -16.11
C ASN A 496 41.20 24.72 -15.17
N VAL A 497 41.19 24.47 -13.86
CA VAL A 497 42.33 24.70 -12.92
C VAL A 497 42.29 23.73 -11.72
N GLU A 498 43.48 23.29 -11.28
CA GLU A 498 43.75 22.44 -10.10
C GLU A 498 44.61 23.21 -9.04
N GLN A 499 44.91 22.74 -7.81
CA GLN A 499 44.74 21.40 -7.22
C GLN A 499 44.23 21.46 -5.73
N PRO A 500 44.91 21.05 -4.61
CA PRO A 500 44.20 20.81 -3.33
C PRO A 500 44.58 21.73 -2.14
N GLY A 501 43.86 21.61 -1.02
CA GLY A 501 44.22 22.20 0.28
C GLY A 501 43.51 21.53 1.48
N GLU A 502 44.26 21.24 2.53
CA GLU A 502 43.79 20.64 3.79
C GLU A 502 43.15 21.70 4.73
N GLY A 503 42.37 21.29 5.75
CA GLY A 503 42.14 22.14 6.92
C GLY A 503 40.79 22.03 7.64
N SER A 504 40.78 21.24 8.71
CA SER A 504 39.88 21.16 9.88
C SER A 504 38.79 22.23 10.18
N ASN A 505 37.78 21.73 10.90
CA ASN A 505 37.02 22.34 12.00
C ASN A 505 35.61 22.94 11.75
N ASN A 506 34.59 22.13 12.06
CA ASN A 506 33.55 22.38 13.07
C ASN A 506 32.75 23.70 13.04
N SER A 507 31.46 23.66 12.66
CA SER A 507 30.31 24.23 13.41
C SER A 507 28.95 24.07 12.68
N GLN A 508 27.91 23.78 13.47
CA GLN A 508 26.48 24.09 13.32
C GLN A 508 25.91 24.55 11.94
N ALA A 509 24.93 23.82 11.41
CA ALA A 509 23.54 24.31 11.21
C ALA A 509 22.64 23.24 10.58
N THR A 510 21.46 23.00 11.17
CA THR A 510 20.40 22.17 10.57
C THR A 510 19.50 23.04 9.68
N PRO A 511 19.22 22.70 8.41
CA PRO A 511 18.24 23.43 7.61
C PRO A 511 16.81 23.23 8.13
N GLY A 512 16.04 24.31 8.23
CA GLY A 512 14.66 24.29 8.70
C GLY A 512 13.68 23.73 7.67
N ASN A 513 12.64 23.07 8.16
CA ASN A 513 11.51 22.61 7.33
C ASN A 513 10.44 23.72 7.28
N GLN A 514 10.07 24.19 6.09
CA GLN A 514 8.95 25.12 5.92
C GLN A 514 7.66 24.34 5.69
N ALA A 515 6.73 24.44 6.63
CA ALA A 515 5.32 24.15 6.41
C ALA A 515 4.51 25.20 7.19
N GLY A 516 3.61 25.90 6.51
CA GLY A 516 2.73 26.88 7.13
C GLY A 516 1.27 26.54 6.84
N ALA A 517 0.43 26.60 7.87
CA ALA A 517 -0.95 27.07 7.83
C ALA A 517 -1.59 26.88 9.22
N ASP A 518 -2.03 27.98 9.82
CA ASP A 518 -3.12 28.11 10.79
C ASP A 518 -3.29 27.04 11.89
N ASP A 519 -2.43 27.13 12.91
CA ASP A 519 -2.77 26.65 14.25
C ASP A 519 -2.67 27.83 15.24
N ASN A 520 -3.81 28.34 15.69
CA ASN A 520 -3.90 29.53 16.54
C ASN A 520 -3.63 29.14 18.02
N VAL A 521 -2.41 28.70 18.29
CA VAL A 521 -1.92 28.42 19.64
C VAL A 521 -1.88 29.75 20.40
N ILE A 522 -2.78 29.90 21.38
CA ILE A 522 -2.87 31.09 22.24
C ILE A 522 -1.57 31.18 23.05
N GLN A 523 -0.60 31.97 22.57
CA GLN A 523 0.57 32.32 23.35
C GLN A 523 0.13 33.21 24.53
N PRO A 524 0.53 32.89 25.77
CA PRO A 524 0.25 33.76 26.90
C PRO A 524 0.97 35.11 26.71
N PRO A 525 0.39 36.22 27.18
CA PRO A 525 0.98 37.54 26.98
C PRO A 525 2.35 37.63 27.64
N GLN A 526 3.40 37.87 26.84
CA GLN A 526 4.75 38.10 27.33
C GLN A 526 4.78 39.40 28.14
N ARG A 527 4.70 39.28 29.47
CA ARG A 527 5.06 40.39 30.37
C ARG A 527 6.57 40.65 30.22
N PRO A 528 7.00 41.92 30.04
CA PRO A 528 8.42 42.25 30.06
C PRO A 528 8.91 42.18 31.52
N VAL A 529 9.35 41.00 31.95
CA VAL A 529 9.96 40.80 33.26
C VAL A 529 11.48 40.88 33.11
N SER A 530 11.99 42.10 32.96
CA SER A 530 13.43 42.39 33.04
C SER A 530 13.89 42.38 34.50
N THR A 531 13.87 41.20 35.14
CA THR A 531 14.61 40.95 36.38
C THR A 531 15.72 39.93 36.09
N ASN A 532 16.96 40.39 36.20
CA ASN A 532 18.13 39.50 36.25
C ASN A 532 18.13 38.78 37.60
N LEU A 533 17.29 37.75 37.72
CA LEU A 533 17.32 36.82 38.85
C LEU A 533 18.61 36.01 38.80
N ASP A 534 19.33 35.99 39.91
CA ASP A 534 20.56 35.21 40.08
C ASP A 534 20.28 33.70 39.89
N THR A 535 21.30 32.92 39.53
CA THR A 535 21.14 31.48 39.24
C THR A 535 20.59 30.70 40.43
N GLU A 536 20.96 31.05 41.66
CA GLU A 536 20.40 30.45 42.88
C GLU A 536 18.93 30.82 43.07
N GLN A 537 18.54 32.07 42.80
CA GLN A 537 17.15 32.53 42.89
C GLN A 537 16.27 31.84 41.84
N ARG A 538 16.80 31.57 40.63
CA ARG A 538 16.11 30.77 39.62
C ARG A 538 15.92 29.33 40.05
N GLN A 539 16.94 28.69 40.61
CA GLN A 539 16.83 27.31 41.11
C GLN A 539 15.86 27.21 42.30
N ALA A 540 15.91 28.16 43.24
CA ALA A 540 14.96 28.24 44.34
C ALA A 540 13.53 28.49 43.83
N LEU A 541 13.34 29.35 42.82
CA LEU A 541 12.06 29.59 42.18
C LEU A 541 11.55 28.34 41.43
N GLU A 542 12.40 27.60 40.72
CA GLU A 542 12.03 26.35 40.04
C GLU A 542 11.67 25.24 41.04
N GLN A 543 12.39 25.13 42.16
CA GLN A 543 12.05 24.21 43.25
C GLN A 543 10.71 24.59 43.88
N TRP A 544 10.51 25.88 44.21
CA TRP A 544 9.25 26.38 44.75
C TRP A 544 8.07 26.20 43.78
N LEU A 545 8.26 26.43 42.48
CA LEU A 545 7.24 26.19 41.46
C LEU A 545 6.89 24.69 41.33
N ARG A 546 7.81 23.77 41.61
CA ARG A 546 7.55 22.32 41.67
C ARG A 546 6.87 21.89 42.98
N GLU A 547 6.94 22.69 44.03
CA GLU A 547 6.23 22.47 45.30
C GLU A 547 4.78 22.98 45.26
N ILE A 548 4.43 23.88 44.33
CA ILE A 548 3.03 24.23 44.07
C ILE A 548 2.35 23.01 43.44
N PRO A 549 1.30 22.44 44.06
CA PRO A 549 0.56 21.35 43.44
C PRO A 549 -0.15 21.87 42.19
N ASP A 550 0.14 21.25 41.03
CA ASP A 550 -0.57 21.51 39.78
C ASP A 550 -2.05 21.23 39.96
N ASN A 551 -2.84 22.30 40.15
CA ASN A 551 -4.30 22.22 40.23
C ASN A 551 -4.92 22.64 38.89
N PRO A 552 -5.18 21.69 37.95
CA PRO A 552 -5.81 22.00 36.67
C PRO A 552 -7.15 22.73 36.79
N ALA A 553 -7.86 22.63 37.92
CA ALA A 553 -9.11 23.36 38.15
C ALA A 553 -8.92 24.89 38.09
N GLU A 554 -7.78 25.44 38.53
CA GLU A 554 -7.52 26.88 38.44
C GLU A 554 -7.33 27.35 37.00
N LEU A 555 -6.58 26.58 36.20
CA LEU A 555 -6.36 26.88 34.78
C LEU A 555 -7.69 26.81 34.01
N LEU A 556 -8.50 25.78 34.28
CA LEU A 556 -9.85 25.65 33.72
C LEU A 556 -10.77 26.81 34.12
N ARG A 557 -10.77 27.20 35.40
CA ARG A 557 -11.54 28.35 35.90
C ARG A 557 -11.16 29.65 35.19
N ARG A 558 -9.86 29.93 35.03
CA ARG A 558 -9.36 31.11 34.30
C ARG A 558 -9.73 31.05 32.82
N LYS A 559 -9.57 29.89 32.17
CA LYS A 559 -9.98 29.66 30.77
C LYS A 559 -11.46 29.94 30.57
N PHE A 560 -12.33 29.35 31.39
CA PHE A 560 -13.78 29.52 31.27
C PHE A 560 -14.22 30.95 31.56
N TRP A 561 -13.62 31.61 32.55
CA TRP A 561 -13.87 33.03 32.81
C TRP A 561 -13.50 33.91 31.62
N TYR A 562 -12.35 33.66 30.98
CA TYR A 562 -11.92 34.37 29.77
C TYR A 562 -12.82 34.09 28.56
N GLU A 563 -13.17 32.82 28.28
CA GLU A 563 -14.18 32.45 27.27
C GLU A 563 -15.50 33.20 27.51
N GLN A 564 -15.92 33.32 28.77
CA GLN A 564 -17.16 33.99 29.15
C GLN A 564 -17.08 35.51 29.00
N GLN A 565 -15.91 36.15 29.15
CA GLN A 565 -15.73 37.57 28.81
C GLN A 565 -15.81 37.80 27.30
N LEU A 566 -15.09 37.02 26.49
CA LEU A 566 -15.13 37.13 25.03
C LEU A 566 -16.56 37.01 24.47
N HIS A 567 -17.36 36.08 25.02
CA HIS A 567 -18.77 35.91 24.67
C HIS A 567 -19.70 37.06 25.12
N GLN A 568 -19.26 37.95 26.01
CA GLN A 568 -19.99 39.16 26.41
C GLN A 568 -19.55 40.40 25.62
N GLU A 569 -18.26 40.46 25.25
CA GLU A 569 -17.69 41.56 24.47
C GLU A 569 -17.99 41.46 22.96
N THR A 570 -18.27 40.26 22.46
CA THR A 570 -18.72 40.05 21.07
C THR A 570 -20.22 40.38 20.96
N PRO A 571 -20.64 41.49 20.32
CA PRO A 571 -22.06 41.72 20.04
C PRO A 571 -22.58 40.65 19.08
N ARG A 572 -23.78 40.13 19.36
CA ARG A 572 -24.50 39.15 18.53
C ARG A 572 -25.26 39.82 17.39
#